data_AF-A0A7V6LG13-F1
#
_entry.id   AF-A0A7V6LG13-F1
#
_cell.length_a   1.000
_cell.length_b   1.000
_cell.length_c   1.000
_cell.angle_alpha   90.00
_cell.angle_beta   90.00
_cell.angle_gamma   90.00
#
_symmetry.space_group_name_H-M   'P 1'
#
loop_
_entity.id
_entity.type
_entity.pdbx_description
1 polymer ?
#
loop_
_entity_poly.entity_id
_entity_poly.type
_entity_poly.pdbx_seq_one_letter_code
_entity_poly.pdbx_strand_id
1 'polypeptide(L)'
;MTFLGFGFRVSGFSRTVRAIHAGLPHTFIAERFAYTYTKYGRGTDFDSDTDFDSDCFACPVLDLECGGKRYSARRRFGADGPESGAATRAQRGSCHRTPKCVGLPFHRKDKESGSALIIALWTIALLSLLVMSFALDAMLEGKINVYVRQRRQVDYLTQSGISIAEMLLLTYKNATPASTSPTTATGASSQQTAAGGDEDDKWLQAKLDLQHGSAKVNAYAIEPDKPENGVVTVEITSADANKWPINLLVKGDIADQIWENILNVIGLPMEYQEEVVDSWYDWLDADSTITGRSGAEDEYYNDLDKPYKVRNGPISSVAELEMIRGIRDRPAIFSGGVLNPEEKNKKAQVRIQFGLKAFFDIYGETVKINVNSAELEVLLTVPGIDGDSLLANAIIEERRTGANRTTSGDASAESLLFKDWNDLNTRIPGGVPSEAEPFLAYAPQKYFEIAVTGEAGGISHQIKAVAIVEGDRVRYLRWREDP
;
A
#
# COMPACT_ATOMS: atom_id res chain seq x y z
N MET A 1 -26.64 51.24 12.54
CA MET A 1 -25.67 52.37 12.44
C MET A 1 -25.04 52.56 13.81
N THR A 2 -23.81 52.12 13.99
CA THR A 2 -22.65 52.82 14.59
C THR A 2 -21.55 51.77 14.72
N PHE A 3 -20.47 51.98 13.96
CA PHE A 3 -19.24 51.20 13.92
C PHE A 3 -18.37 51.49 15.15
N LEU A 4 -17.51 50.53 15.52
CA LEU A 4 -16.16 50.60 16.15
C LEU A 4 -15.92 49.23 16.82
N GLY A 5 -14.99 48.35 16.46
CA GLY A 5 -13.71 48.52 15.76
C GLY A 5 -12.56 48.61 16.76
N PHE A 6 -12.16 47.51 17.40
CA PHE A 6 -10.88 47.42 18.12
C PHE A 6 -10.27 46.03 17.99
N GLY A 7 -9.06 46.00 17.44
CA GLY A 7 -8.27 44.81 17.16
C GLY A 7 -7.54 44.28 18.39
N PHE A 8 -7.32 42.96 18.40
CA PHE A 8 -6.43 42.31 19.35
C PHE A 8 -5.06 42.04 18.72
N ARG A 9 -4.05 42.43 19.50
CA ARG A 9 -2.62 42.45 19.23
C ARG A 9 -2.04 41.08 19.62
N VAL A 10 -1.34 40.43 18.69
CA VAL A 10 -0.60 39.19 18.97
C VAL A 10 0.82 39.55 19.42
N SER A 11 1.16 39.19 20.65
CA SER A 11 2.53 39.03 21.17
C SER A 11 2.63 37.57 21.60
N GLY A 12 3.50 36.73 21.08
CA GLY A 12 4.95 36.87 21.06
C GLY A 12 5.51 35.91 22.10
N PHE A 13 5.75 34.64 21.73
CA PHE A 13 6.53 33.71 22.54
C PHE A 13 7.68 33.15 21.70
N SER A 14 8.87 33.52 22.15
CA SER A 14 10.18 33.09 21.68
C SER A 14 10.46 31.66 22.17
N ARG A 15 10.87 30.77 21.27
CA ARG A 15 11.70 29.62 21.62
C ARG A 15 12.84 29.50 20.62
N THR A 16 14.00 29.89 21.11
CA THR A 16 15.34 29.64 20.61
C THR A 16 15.61 28.13 20.57
N VAL A 17 15.84 27.57 19.39
CA VAL A 17 16.48 26.26 19.23
C VAL A 17 17.91 26.50 18.75
N ARG A 18 18.86 26.21 19.64
CA ARG A 18 20.30 26.21 19.36
C ARG A 18 20.63 24.86 18.71
N ALA A 19 20.89 24.85 17.40
CA ALA A 19 21.40 23.68 16.70
C ALA A 19 22.86 23.92 16.29
N ILE A 20 23.69 22.96 16.65
CA ILE A 20 25.14 22.92 16.51
C ILE A 20 25.53 22.77 15.03
N HIS A 21 26.54 23.53 14.61
CA HIS A 21 27.17 23.46 13.29
C HIS A 21 27.86 22.12 13.06
N ALA A 22 27.56 21.48 11.92
CA ALA A 22 28.49 20.69 11.14
C ALA A 22 28.17 20.94 9.66
N GLY A 23 29.11 21.56 8.95
CA GLY A 23 28.93 22.00 7.57
C GLY A 23 29.22 20.91 6.54
N LEU A 24 28.58 21.02 5.38
CA LEU A 24 29.21 21.18 4.07
C LEU A 24 28.11 21.50 3.01
N PRO A 25 28.41 22.31 1.99
CA PRO A 25 27.41 22.94 1.12
C PRO A 25 27.21 22.14 -0.17
N HIS A 26 26.03 22.25 -0.81
CA HIS A 26 25.89 22.52 -2.24
C HIS A 26 24.41 22.84 -2.53
N THR A 27 24.17 24.13 -2.77
CA THR A 27 22.95 24.71 -3.34
C THR A 27 22.82 24.30 -4.80
N PHE A 28 21.69 23.72 -5.20
CA PHE A 28 21.23 23.71 -6.59
C PHE A 28 19.96 24.55 -6.72
N ILE A 29 20.09 25.62 -7.50
CA ILE A 29 19.01 26.51 -7.93
C ILE A 29 18.28 25.78 -9.07
N ALA A 30 16.99 25.49 -8.90
CA ALA A 30 16.14 24.99 -9.98
C ALA A 30 15.53 26.18 -10.73
N GLU A 31 16.10 26.51 -11.88
CA GLU A 31 15.47 27.40 -12.86
C GLU A 31 14.25 26.71 -13.50
N ARG A 32 13.11 27.41 -13.48
CA ARG A 32 11.89 27.05 -14.20
C ARG A 32 12.12 27.22 -15.70
N PHE A 33 12.05 26.14 -16.47
CA PHE A 33 11.75 26.21 -17.91
C PHE A 33 10.30 25.79 -18.14
N ALA A 34 9.47 26.76 -18.49
CA ALA A 34 8.12 26.54 -19.01
C ALA A 34 8.22 26.33 -20.53
N TYR A 35 7.74 25.20 -21.04
CA TYR A 35 7.47 25.02 -22.46
C TYR A 35 5.96 25.05 -22.69
N THR A 36 5.50 26.14 -23.31
CA THR A 36 4.17 26.30 -23.87
C THR A 36 4.10 25.59 -25.22
N TYR A 37 3.19 24.63 -25.38
CA TYR A 37 2.81 24.09 -26.69
C TYR A 37 1.76 24.99 -27.35
N THR A 38 2.10 25.57 -28.51
CA THR A 38 1.12 26.19 -29.42
C THR A 38 0.73 25.19 -30.51
N LYS A 39 -0.53 24.76 -30.47
CA LYS A 39 -1.18 23.92 -31.48
C LYS A 39 -1.73 24.81 -32.59
N TYR A 40 -1.22 24.68 -33.82
CA TYR A 40 -1.91 25.17 -35.02
C TYR A 40 -2.41 23.98 -35.83
N GLY A 41 -3.73 23.92 -35.99
CA GLY A 41 -4.42 22.92 -36.80
C GLY A 41 -4.73 23.42 -38.22
N ARG A 42 -4.75 22.45 -39.14
CA ARG A 42 -5.60 22.29 -40.34
C ARG A 42 -5.01 21.07 -41.07
N GLY A 43 -5.70 19.96 -41.31
CA GLY A 43 -7.09 19.80 -41.69
C GLY A 43 -7.14 19.66 -43.21
N THR A 44 -7.20 18.42 -43.70
CA THR A 44 -7.90 17.99 -44.92
C THR A 44 -7.93 16.47 -44.98
N ASP A 45 -9.13 15.97 -45.25
CA ASP A 45 -9.50 14.60 -45.56
C ASP A 45 -8.67 14.00 -46.70
N PHE A 46 -8.43 12.68 -46.65
CA PHE A 46 -8.15 11.91 -47.85
C PHE A 46 -8.67 10.48 -47.71
N ASP A 47 -9.51 10.12 -48.68
CA ASP A 47 -10.19 8.84 -48.84
C ASP A 47 -9.22 7.66 -48.92
N SER A 48 -9.68 6.56 -48.33
CA SER A 48 -9.21 5.21 -48.56
C SER A 48 -9.67 4.71 -49.93
N ASP A 49 -8.73 4.36 -50.81
CA ASP A 49 -8.81 3.13 -51.61
C ASP A 49 -7.58 2.96 -52.52
N THR A 50 -7.28 1.70 -52.80
CA THR A 50 -6.41 1.11 -53.84
C THR A 50 -4.93 0.85 -53.53
N ASP A 51 -4.71 -0.46 -53.35
CA ASP A 51 -3.72 -1.31 -54.00
C ASP A 51 -2.23 -1.20 -53.66
N PHE A 52 -1.79 -2.26 -52.99
CA PHE A 52 -0.47 -2.86 -53.03
C PHE A 52 0.13 -2.83 -54.44
N ASP A 53 1.29 -2.18 -54.57
CA ASP A 53 2.38 -2.80 -55.32
C ASP A 53 3.74 -2.39 -54.75
N SER A 54 4.53 -3.43 -54.50
CA SER A 54 5.91 -3.40 -54.05
C SER A 54 6.84 -2.97 -55.17
N ASP A 55 7.63 -1.92 -54.96
CA ASP A 55 9.08 -1.88 -55.24
C ASP A 55 9.59 -0.43 -55.31
N CYS A 56 10.57 -0.11 -54.47
CA CYS A 56 11.80 0.64 -54.78
C CYS A 56 12.39 1.28 -53.51
N PHE A 57 13.37 0.61 -52.91
CA PHE A 57 14.31 1.22 -51.98
C PHE A 57 15.23 2.20 -52.74
N ALA A 58 15.02 3.50 -52.55
CA ALA A 58 16.03 4.52 -52.83
C ALA A 58 16.83 4.80 -51.55
N CYS A 59 18.09 4.37 -51.53
CA CYS A 59 19.07 4.75 -50.50
C CYS A 59 19.66 6.14 -50.86
N PRO A 60 19.88 7.05 -49.89
CA PRO A 60 20.34 8.41 -50.16
C PRO A 60 21.82 8.45 -50.56
N VAL A 61 22.13 9.31 -51.53
CA VAL A 61 23.50 9.66 -51.93
C VAL A 61 24.08 10.59 -50.86
N LEU A 62 25.15 10.14 -50.19
CA LEU A 62 26.02 10.97 -49.37
C LEU A 62 27.08 11.60 -50.27
N ASP A 63 26.98 12.91 -50.49
CA ASP A 63 28.05 13.71 -51.07
C ASP A 63 29.12 13.99 -49.99
N LEU A 64 30.35 13.53 -50.26
CA LEU A 64 31.53 13.86 -49.47
C LEU A 64 32.50 14.62 -50.37
N GLU A 65 32.59 15.93 -50.17
CA GLU A 65 33.63 16.77 -50.76
C GLU A 65 34.91 16.71 -49.91
N CYS A 66 36.01 16.30 -50.53
CA CYS A 66 37.35 16.50 -49.99
C CYS A 66 38.32 16.80 -51.15
N GLY A 67 38.94 17.99 -51.13
CA GLY A 67 40.15 18.25 -51.92
C GLY A 67 39.99 18.46 -53.43
N GLY A 68 38.88 19.03 -53.90
CA GLY A 68 38.83 19.72 -55.20
C GLY A 68 39.03 18.87 -56.47
N LYS A 69 38.77 17.56 -56.45
CA LYS A 69 38.77 16.71 -57.66
C LYS A 69 37.57 15.77 -57.71
N ARG A 70 36.79 15.84 -58.79
CA ARG A 70 35.66 14.94 -59.09
C ARG A 70 36.18 13.62 -59.66
N TYR A 71 35.79 12.50 -59.04
CA TYR A 71 35.95 11.16 -59.61
C TYR A 71 34.57 10.53 -59.81
N SER A 72 34.16 10.34 -61.08
CA SER A 72 32.93 9.62 -61.43
C SER A 72 33.28 8.15 -61.72
N ALA A 73 32.89 7.23 -60.84
CA ALA A 73 32.95 5.80 -61.10
C ALA A 73 31.56 5.28 -61.51
N ARG A 74 31.35 5.07 -62.82
CA ARG A 74 30.16 4.39 -63.34
C ARG A 74 30.44 2.88 -63.32
N ARG A 75 29.87 2.13 -62.37
CA ARG A 75 29.81 0.67 -62.45
C ARG A 75 28.61 0.26 -63.29
N ARG A 76 28.85 -0.28 -64.49
CA ARG A 76 27.89 -1.13 -65.20
C ARG A 76 28.01 -2.53 -64.61
N PHE A 77 26.96 -3.03 -63.98
CA PHE A 77 26.79 -4.46 -63.72
C PHE A 77 26.37 -5.11 -65.04
N GLY A 78 27.20 -6.03 -65.54
CA GLY A 78 26.88 -6.90 -66.66
C GLY A 78 26.06 -8.09 -66.16
N ALA A 79 25.00 -8.41 -66.89
CA ALA A 79 24.28 -9.66 -66.77
C ALA A 79 24.97 -10.71 -67.67
N ASP A 80 25.22 -11.89 -67.11
CA ASP A 80 25.65 -13.07 -67.84
C ASP A 80 24.51 -13.60 -68.73
N GLY A 81 24.85 -13.96 -69.97
CA GLY A 81 24.04 -14.81 -70.83
C GLY A 81 24.94 -15.89 -71.44
N PRO A 82 24.47 -17.14 -71.60
CA PRO A 82 25.29 -18.23 -72.09
C PRO A 82 25.34 -18.31 -73.63
N GLU A 83 26.39 -18.98 -74.07
CA GLU A 83 26.77 -19.51 -75.38
C GLU A 83 25.72 -19.55 -76.51
N SER A 84 26.10 -19.05 -77.68
CA SER A 84 26.34 -19.86 -78.90
C SER A 84 26.41 -18.97 -80.15
N GLY A 85 27.26 -19.37 -81.11
CA GLY A 85 27.00 -19.08 -82.52
C GLY A 85 27.91 -18.08 -83.23
N ALA A 86 28.74 -18.67 -84.09
CA ALA A 86 29.13 -18.17 -85.41
C ALA A 86 30.17 -17.05 -85.56
N ALA A 87 31.20 -17.42 -86.33
CA ALA A 87 32.29 -16.61 -86.81
C ALA A 87 31.85 -15.40 -87.64
N THR A 88 32.62 -14.31 -87.56
CA THR A 88 33.03 -13.57 -88.76
C THR A 88 34.34 -12.80 -88.54
N ARG A 89 35.16 -12.92 -89.57
CA ARG A 89 36.51 -12.40 -89.80
C ARG A 89 36.55 -10.86 -89.78
N ALA A 90 37.38 -10.27 -88.92
CA ALA A 90 37.72 -8.85 -88.97
C ALA A 90 39.24 -8.67 -89.20
N GLN A 91 39.57 -7.92 -90.24
CA GLN A 91 40.92 -7.61 -90.70
C GLN A 91 41.55 -6.47 -89.88
N ARG A 92 42.86 -6.63 -89.64
CA ARG A 92 43.97 -5.64 -89.58
C ARG A 92 43.65 -4.17 -89.26
N GLY A 93 44.27 -3.68 -88.19
CA GLY A 93 44.64 -2.28 -88.01
C GLY A 93 45.78 -2.14 -87.00
N SER A 94 46.94 -1.69 -87.45
CA SER A 94 48.22 -1.62 -86.73
C SER A 94 48.33 -0.38 -85.83
N CYS A 95 48.83 -0.54 -84.60
CA CYS A 95 49.42 0.55 -83.82
C CYS A 95 50.87 0.22 -83.43
N HIS A 96 51.78 1.12 -83.80
CA HIS A 96 53.22 1.04 -83.61
C HIS A 96 53.67 1.43 -82.18
N ARG A 97 54.64 0.65 -81.64
CA ARG A 97 55.92 1.01 -80.95
C ARG A 97 56.00 2.41 -80.32
N THR A 98 56.50 2.69 -79.10
CA THR A 98 57.58 2.17 -78.19
C THR A 98 57.76 3.23 -77.05
N PRO A 99 58.73 3.17 -76.10
CA PRO A 99 59.43 2.06 -75.43
C PRO A 99 59.43 2.17 -73.88
N LYS A 100 59.99 1.14 -73.23
CA LYS A 100 60.21 0.95 -71.79
C LYS A 100 61.35 1.82 -71.23
N CYS A 101 61.19 2.33 -70.01
CA CYS A 101 62.29 2.83 -69.18
C CYS A 101 62.48 1.95 -67.93
N VAL A 102 63.74 1.62 -67.69
CA VAL A 102 64.30 0.71 -66.69
C VAL A 102 64.44 1.41 -65.34
N GLY A 103 64.32 0.64 -64.25
CA GLY A 103 64.28 1.12 -62.87
C GLY A 103 65.61 1.60 -62.28
N LEU A 104 65.50 2.33 -61.16
CA LEU A 104 66.58 2.72 -60.26
C LEU A 104 66.32 2.12 -58.87
N PRO A 105 67.36 1.65 -58.15
CA PRO A 105 67.20 1.14 -56.79
C PRO A 105 67.26 2.30 -55.78
N PHE A 106 66.33 2.35 -54.84
CA PHE A 106 66.39 3.28 -53.70
C PHE A 106 66.68 2.55 -52.39
N HIS A 107 67.56 3.19 -51.62
CA HIS A 107 68.12 2.77 -50.34
C HIS A 107 67.09 2.22 -49.34
N ARG A 108 67.51 1.14 -48.66
CA ARG A 108 66.87 0.56 -47.48
C ARG A 108 66.99 1.57 -46.33
N LYS A 109 65.86 2.16 -45.92
CA LYS A 109 65.74 2.97 -44.71
C LYS A 109 65.47 2.03 -43.53
N ASP A 110 66.21 2.22 -42.44
CA ASP A 110 66.12 1.42 -41.23
C ASP A 110 64.71 1.40 -40.63
N LYS A 111 64.33 0.22 -40.13
CA LYS A 111 63.03 -0.08 -39.53
C LYS A 111 62.88 0.60 -38.17
N GLU A 112 62.31 1.78 -38.13
CA GLU A 112 61.55 2.23 -36.97
C GLU A 112 60.06 1.92 -37.20
N SER A 113 59.63 0.73 -36.78
CA SER A 113 58.24 0.30 -36.96
C SER A 113 57.82 -0.63 -35.82
N GLY A 114 57.40 -0.05 -34.70
CA GLY A 114 56.84 -0.79 -33.56
C GLY A 114 56.12 0.07 -32.52
N SER A 115 56.55 1.31 -32.29
CA SER A 115 55.97 2.21 -31.28
C SER A 115 54.61 2.80 -31.67
N ALA A 116 54.40 3.13 -32.95
CA ALA A 116 53.16 3.74 -33.43
C ALA A 116 51.93 2.84 -33.24
N LEU A 117 52.08 1.52 -33.40
CA LEU A 117 51.00 0.55 -33.21
C LEU A 117 50.59 0.44 -31.73
N ILE A 118 51.57 0.48 -30.82
CA ILE A 118 51.33 0.43 -29.37
C ILE A 118 50.57 1.69 -28.94
N ILE A 119 51.00 2.88 -29.40
CA ILE A 119 50.29 4.13 -29.12
C ILE A 119 48.86 4.08 -29.66
N ALA A 120 48.66 3.62 -30.90
CA ALA A 120 47.33 3.46 -31.48
C ALA A 120 46.44 2.52 -30.64
N LEU A 121 46.95 1.37 -30.22
CA LEU A 121 46.22 0.42 -29.38
C LEU A 121 45.86 1.00 -28.01
N TRP A 122 46.78 1.74 -27.37
CA TRP A 122 46.50 2.42 -26.10
C TRP A 122 45.48 3.55 -26.25
N THR A 123 45.55 4.33 -27.32
CA THR A 123 44.56 5.39 -27.57
C THR A 123 43.17 4.82 -27.82
N ILE A 124 43.07 3.72 -28.59
CA ILE A 124 41.80 3.02 -28.81
C ILE A 124 41.28 2.45 -27.48
N ALA A 125 42.13 1.80 -26.69
CA ALA A 125 41.73 1.26 -25.39
C ALA A 125 41.21 2.34 -24.44
N LEU A 126 41.90 3.49 -24.36
CA LEU A 126 41.48 4.63 -23.55
C LEU A 126 40.15 5.23 -24.04
N LEU A 127 39.97 5.36 -25.36
CA LEU A 127 38.72 5.83 -25.94
C LEU A 127 37.57 4.84 -25.68
N SER A 128 37.81 3.53 -25.79
CA SER A 128 36.81 2.51 -25.51
C SER A 128 36.37 2.51 -24.05
N LEU A 129 37.30 2.71 -23.10
CA LEU A 129 36.97 2.85 -21.67
C LEU A 129 36.10 4.08 -21.41
N LEU A 130 36.41 5.20 -22.06
CA LEU A 130 35.61 6.43 -21.95
C LEU A 130 34.20 6.22 -22.50
N VAL A 131 34.06 5.63 -23.69
CA VAL A 131 32.75 5.33 -24.29
C VAL A 131 31.95 4.36 -23.42
N MET A 132 32.60 3.34 -22.83
CA MET A 132 31.93 2.40 -21.93
C MET A 132 31.43 3.09 -20.65
N SER A 133 32.20 4.01 -20.07
CA SER A 133 31.76 4.79 -18.89
C SER A 133 30.49 5.58 -19.19
N PHE A 134 30.48 6.33 -20.30
CA PHE A 134 29.29 7.08 -20.72
C PHE A 134 28.08 6.18 -21.01
N ALA A 135 28.30 4.99 -21.59
CA ALA A 135 27.22 4.05 -21.84
C ALA A 135 26.61 3.51 -20.54
N LEU A 136 27.44 3.20 -19.54
CA LEU A 136 26.98 2.78 -18.22
C LEU A 136 26.22 3.90 -17.51
N ASP A 137 26.74 5.12 -17.53
CA ASP A 137 26.08 6.29 -16.93
C ASP A 137 24.72 6.55 -17.56
N ALA A 138 24.62 6.54 -18.90
CA ALA A 138 23.35 6.70 -19.61
C ALA A 138 22.34 5.58 -19.30
N MET A 139 22.82 4.33 -19.17
CA MET A 139 21.96 3.21 -18.76
C MET A 139 21.45 3.36 -17.33
N LEU A 140 22.30 3.81 -16.41
CA LEU A 140 21.94 4.04 -15.01
C LEU A 140 20.95 5.20 -14.90
N GLU A 141 21.21 6.33 -15.55
CA GLU A 141 20.30 7.48 -15.60
C GLU A 141 18.94 7.10 -16.20
N GLY A 142 18.93 6.29 -17.27
CA GLY A 142 17.70 5.78 -17.87
C GLY A 142 16.86 4.95 -16.89
N LYS A 143 17.50 4.02 -16.18
CA LYS A 143 16.84 3.19 -15.16
C LYS A 143 16.35 4.01 -13.97
N ILE A 144 17.16 4.94 -13.48
CA ILE A 144 16.79 5.83 -12.37
C ILE A 144 15.59 6.68 -12.76
N ASN A 145 15.56 7.25 -13.97
CA ASN A 145 14.44 8.07 -14.44
C ASN A 145 13.13 7.29 -14.51
N VAL A 146 13.17 6.04 -15.01
CA VAL A 146 11.99 5.16 -15.03
C VAL A 146 11.53 4.86 -13.60
N TYR A 147 12.45 4.49 -12.70
CA TYR A 147 12.13 4.21 -11.31
C TYR A 147 11.54 5.42 -10.58
N VAL A 148 12.13 6.62 -10.75
CA VAL A 148 11.64 7.86 -10.16
C VAL A 148 10.25 8.20 -10.67
N ARG A 149 9.97 7.99 -11.96
CA ARG A 149 8.63 8.20 -12.53
C ARG A 149 7.62 7.21 -11.94
N GLN A 150 7.96 5.93 -11.89
CA GLN A 150 7.09 4.89 -11.35
C GLN A 150 6.84 5.11 -9.84
N ARG A 151 7.85 5.49 -9.07
CA ARG A 151 7.69 5.79 -7.64
C ARG A 151 6.74 6.95 -7.41
N ARG A 152 6.91 8.07 -8.13
CA ARG A 152 5.96 9.20 -8.04
C ARG A 152 4.54 8.80 -8.39
N GLN A 153 4.37 7.98 -9.42
CA GLN A 153 3.07 7.47 -9.81
C GLN A 153 2.42 6.68 -8.68
N VAL A 154 3.15 5.74 -8.07
CA VAL A 154 2.69 4.99 -6.91
C VAL A 154 2.35 5.91 -5.73
N ASP A 155 3.15 6.93 -5.47
CA ASP A 155 2.86 7.90 -4.40
C ASP A 155 1.54 8.63 -4.67
N TYR A 156 1.28 9.09 -5.90
CA TYR A 156 -0.02 9.67 -6.26
C TYR A 156 -1.18 8.66 -6.17
N LEU A 157 -0.96 7.39 -6.53
CA LEU A 157 -1.95 6.33 -6.35
C LEU A 157 -2.31 6.18 -4.86
N THR A 158 -1.32 6.10 -3.97
CA THR A 158 -1.59 6.00 -2.52
C THR A 158 -2.33 7.22 -1.98
N GLN A 159 -1.97 8.44 -2.40
CA GLN A 159 -2.70 9.66 -2.00
C GLN A 159 -4.17 9.64 -2.48
N SER A 160 -4.43 9.11 -3.67
CA SER A 160 -5.81 8.94 -4.13
C SER A 160 -6.58 7.91 -3.29
N GLY A 161 -5.93 6.82 -2.88
CA GLY A 161 -6.50 5.81 -2.01
C GLY A 161 -6.84 6.37 -0.63
N ILE A 162 -6.01 7.30 -0.13
CA ILE A 162 -6.32 8.05 1.10
C ILE A 162 -7.58 8.90 0.91
N SER A 163 -7.73 9.63 -0.20
CA SER A 163 -8.95 10.38 -0.48
C SER A 163 -10.20 9.48 -0.61
N ILE A 164 -10.05 8.27 -1.16
CA ILE A 164 -11.13 7.28 -1.20
C ILE A 164 -11.48 6.84 0.23
N ALA A 165 -10.48 6.55 1.06
CA ALA A 165 -10.69 6.15 2.44
C ALA A 165 -11.41 7.23 3.26
N GLU A 166 -11.00 8.50 3.10
CA GLU A 166 -11.66 9.63 3.75
C GLU A 166 -13.12 9.76 3.32
N MET A 167 -13.41 9.63 2.02
CA MET A 167 -14.78 9.66 1.50
C MET A 167 -15.63 8.53 2.10
N LEU A 168 -15.09 7.30 2.18
CA LEU A 168 -15.79 6.17 2.81
C LEU A 168 -16.08 6.46 4.28
N LEU A 169 -15.08 6.89 5.05
CA LEU A 169 -15.23 7.20 6.47
C LEU A 169 -16.25 8.32 6.76
N LEU A 170 -16.37 9.31 5.87
CA LEU A 170 -17.31 10.41 6.04
C LEU A 170 -18.74 10.06 5.63
N THR A 171 -18.93 9.09 4.73
CA THR A 171 -20.23 8.83 4.11
C THR A 171 -20.85 7.48 4.46
N TYR A 172 -20.10 6.54 5.05
CA TYR A 172 -20.59 5.17 5.28
C TYR A 172 -21.85 5.09 6.15
N LYS A 173 -22.00 5.97 7.15
CA LYS A 173 -23.17 5.99 8.05
C LYS A 173 -24.48 6.28 7.32
N ASN A 174 -24.41 6.96 6.18
CA ASN A 174 -25.58 7.36 5.41
C ASN A 174 -25.94 6.36 4.31
N ALA A 175 -25.13 5.32 4.11
CA ALA A 175 -25.37 4.35 3.05
C ALA A 175 -26.61 3.48 3.38
N THR A 176 -27.55 3.46 2.46
CA THR A 176 -28.73 2.59 2.49
C THR A 176 -28.73 1.66 1.28
N PRO A 177 -29.12 0.38 1.42
CA PRO A 177 -29.21 -0.50 0.27
C PRO A 177 -30.22 0.05 -0.75
N ALA A 178 -29.88 0.03 -2.04
CA ALA A 178 -30.78 0.49 -3.09
C ALA A 178 -32.01 -0.43 -3.17
N SER A 179 -33.22 0.13 -3.07
CA SER A 179 -34.46 -0.58 -3.37
C SER A 179 -34.52 -0.84 -4.87
N THR A 180 -34.23 -2.07 -5.31
CA THR A 180 -34.24 -2.42 -6.73
C THR A 180 -35.68 -2.53 -7.24
N SER A 181 -36.21 -1.48 -7.88
CA SER A 181 -37.31 -1.67 -8.83
C SER A 181 -36.72 -2.01 -10.20
N PRO A 182 -37.05 -3.17 -10.80
CA PRO A 182 -36.58 -3.47 -12.16
C PRO A 182 -37.37 -2.61 -13.15
N THR A 183 -36.86 -1.43 -13.49
CA THR A 183 -37.42 -0.66 -14.59
C THR A 183 -36.83 -1.17 -15.89
N THR A 184 -37.64 -1.95 -16.61
CA THR A 184 -37.44 -2.35 -18.00
C THR A 184 -36.96 -1.16 -18.84
N ALA A 185 -35.72 -1.24 -19.32
CA ALA A 185 -35.15 -0.24 -20.21
C ALA A 185 -35.99 -0.15 -21.50
N THR A 186 -36.78 0.92 -21.61
CA THR A 186 -37.26 1.44 -22.89
C THR A 186 -36.72 2.85 -23.01
N GLY A 187 -35.88 3.08 -24.02
CA GLY A 187 -35.06 4.28 -24.11
C GLY A 187 -35.85 5.58 -24.22
N ALA A 188 -35.30 6.64 -23.64
CA ALA A 188 -35.37 8.00 -24.18
C ALA A 188 -34.34 8.87 -23.47
N SER A 189 -33.67 9.69 -24.27
CA SER A 189 -32.72 10.73 -23.86
C SER A 189 -33.32 11.77 -22.92
N SER A 190 -32.42 12.42 -22.18
CA SER A 190 -32.36 13.85 -21.85
C SER A 190 -32.57 14.29 -20.39
N GLN A 191 -31.72 15.26 -20.03
CA GLN A 191 -31.80 16.21 -18.93
C GLN A 191 -31.39 15.74 -17.53
N GLN A 192 -30.10 15.94 -17.30
CA GLN A 192 -29.43 16.01 -16.01
C GLN A 192 -29.96 17.24 -15.24
N THR A 193 -30.89 17.01 -14.32
CA THR A 193 -31.19 17.91 -13.21
C THR A 193 -30.83 17.22 -11.90
N ALA A 194 -30.02 17.93 -11.11
CA ALA A 194 -29.42 17.47 -9.87
C ALA A 194 -30.47 17.17 -8.78
N ALA A 195 -30.68 15.89 -8.53
CA ALA A 195 -31.09 15.30 -7.26
C ALA A 195 -30.72 13.82 -7.35
N GLY A 196 -29.47 13.49 -6.98
CA GLY A 196 -28.90 12.16 -7.17
C GLY A 196 -29.59 11.14 -6.28
N GLY A 197 -30.34 10.22 -6.88
CA GLY A 197 -30.71 8.97 -6.24
C GLY A 197 -29.48 8.07 -6.11
N ASP A 198 -29.39 7.35 -5.00
CA ASP A 198 -28.30 6.43 -4.62
C ASP A 198 -28.18 5.17 -5.51
N GLU A 199 -28.80 5.14 -6.69
CA GLU A 199 -28.80 3.96 -7.57
C GLU A 199 -27.45 3.72 -8.27
N ASP A 200 -26.58 4.73 -8.36
CA ASP A 200 -25.27 4.66 -9.04
C ASP A 200 -24.07 4.97 -8.12
N ASP A 201 -24.20 4.81 -6.79
CA ASP A 201 -23.04 4.98 -5.92
C ASP A 201 -22.08 3.78 -6.06
N LYS A 202 -21.02 3.98 -6.85
CA LYS A 202 -19.98 2.96 -7.09
C LYS A 202 -19.34 2.42 -5.81
N TRP A 203 -19.44 3.14 -4.69
CA TRP A 203 -18.87 2.78 -3.41
C TRP A 203 -19.89 2.20 -2.43
N LEU A 204 -21.16 2.03 -2.83
CA LEU A 204 -22.23 1.60 -1.94
C LEU A 204 -21.87 0.33 -1.17
N GLN A 205 -21.35 -0.70 -1.86
CA GLN A 205 -20.96 -1.95 -1.21
C GLN A 205 -19.87 -1.72 -0.15
N ALA A 206 -18.81 -0.97 -0.46
CA ALA A 206 -17.75 -0.68 0.50
C ALA A 206 -18.25 0.15 1.69
N LYS A 207 -19.24 1.03 1.48
CA LYS A 207 -19.87 1.79 2.57
C LYS A 207 -20.71 0.88 3.46
N LEU A 208 -21.50 -0.03 2.86
CA LEU A 208 -22.25 -1.03 3.60
C LEU A 208 -21.28 -1.91 4.40
N ASP A 209 -20.26 -2.49 3.76
CA ASP A 209 -19.19 -3.28 4.40
C ASP A 209 -18.56 -2.55 5.59
N LEU A 210 -18.31 -1.24 5.48
CA LEU A 210 -17.75 -0.45 6.58
C LEU A 210 -18.71 -0.30 7.76
N GLN A 211 -20.03 -0.33 7.54
CA GLN A 211 -21.00 -0.43 8.65
C GLN A 211 -20.83 -1.76 9.40
N HIS A 212 -20.41 -2.83 8.71
CA HIS A 212 -20.05 -4.13 9.31
C HIS A 212 -18.67 -4.13 9.97
N GLY A 213 -18.00 -2.98 10.08
CA GLY A 213 -16.71 -2.83 10.76
C GLY A 213 -15.50 -3.12 9.89
N SER A 214 -15.65 -3.53 8.62
CA SER A 214 -14.52 -3.60 7.70
C SER A 214 -14.96 -3.46 6.25
N ALA A 215 -14.23 -2.67 5.47
CA ALA A 215 -14.44 -2.53 4.03
C ALA A 215 -13.13 -2.73 3.27
N LYS A 216 -13.25 -3.37 2.11
CA LYS A 216 -12.13 -3.54 1.19
C LYS A 216 -12.53 -3.11 -0.22
N VAL A 217 -11.89 -2.04 -0.67
CA VAL A 217 -11.86 -1.67 -2.08
C VAL A 217 -10.77 -2.51 -2.73
N ASN A 218 -11.20 -3.49 -3.53
CA ASN A 218 -10.31 -4.29 -4.38
C ASN A 218 -9.54 -3.40 -5.36
N ALA A 219 -8.49 -3.95 -5.98
CA ALA A 219 -7.61 -3.25 -6.91
C ALA A 219 -8.39 -2.36 -7.90
N TYR A 220 -8.35 -1.05 -7.63
CA TYR A 220 -9.09 -0.03 -8.36
C TYR A 220 -8.13 0.73 -9.27
N ALA A 221 -8.36 0.67 -10.58
CA ALA A 221 -7.65 1.51 -11.54
C ALA A 221 -8.31 2.89 -11.58
N ILE A 222 -7.56 3.94 -11.24
CA ILE A 222 -8.06 5.33 -11.28
C ILE A 222 -8.38 5.74 -12.72
N GLU A 223 -7.59 5.27 -13.68
CA GLU A 223 -7.80 5.41 -15.12
C GLU A 223 -8.18 4.03 -15.70
N PRO A 224 -9.48 3.68 -15.79
CA PRO A 224 -9.92 2.37 -16.26
C PRO A 224 -9.50 2.08 -17.71
N ASP A 225 -9.30 3.12 -18.51
CA ASP A 225 -8.80 3.05 -19.90
C ASP A 225 -7.30 2.76 -19.98
N LYS A 226 -6.56 2.89 -18.87
CA LYS A 226 -5.11 2.67 -18.79
C LYS A 226 -4.72 1.91 -17.53
N PRO A 227 -5.05 0.61 -17.43
CA PRO A 227 -4.72 -0.21 -16.28
C PRO A 227 -3.20 -0.34 -16.05
N GLU A 228 -2.38 -0.12 -17.08
CA GLU A 228 -0.92 -0.04 -16.96
C GLU A 228 -0.44 1.09 -16.04
N ASN A 229 -1.31 2.07 -15.77
CA ASN A 229 -1.01 3.16 -14.85
C ASN A 229 -1.08 2.74 -13.37
N GLY A 230 -1.41 1.49 -13.10
CA GLY A 230 -1.42 0.92 -11.77
C GLY A 230 -2.78 0.99 -11.08
N VAL A 231 -2.83 0.39 -9.91
CA VAL A 231 -4.05 0.18 -9.13
C VAL A 231 -3.84 0.62 -7.70
N VAL A 232 -4.94 0.99 -7.04
CA VAL A 232 -4.97 1.27 -5.62
C VAL A 232 -5.91 0.29 -4.93
N THR A 233 -5.49 -0.25 -3.79
CA THR A 233 -6.30 -1.07 -2.89
C THR A 233 -6.45 -0.31 -1.58
N VAL A 234 -7.69 -0.22 -1.07
CA VAL A 234 -7.99 0.44 0.20
C VAL A 234 -8.68 -0.55 1.11
N GLU A 235 -8.16 -0.73 2.31
CA GLU A 235 -8.74 -1.55 3.35
C GLU A 235 -8.97 -0.67 4.58
N ILE A 236 -10.19 -0.68 5.11
CA ILE A 236 -10.58 0.04 6.30
C ILE A 236 -11.15 -0.97 7.27
N THR A 237 -10.67 -0.99 8.49
CA THR A 237 -11.21 -1.82 9.56
C THR A 237 -11.50 -0.95 10.78
N SER A 238 -12.56 -1.27 11.52
CA SER A 238 -12.82 -0.68 12.82
C SER A 238 -11.67 -1.05 13.73
N ALA A 239 -10.97 -0.05 14.26
CA ALA A 239 -9.90 -0.26 15.22
C ALA A 239 -10.45 -0.37 16.65
N ASP A 240 -11.71 -0.01 16.86
CA ASP A 240 -12.36 -0.10 18.15
C ASP A 240 -13.49 -1.12 18.20
N ALA A 241 -13.75 -1.56 19.41
CA ALA A 241 -14.78 -2.51 19.79
C ALA A 241 -14.70 -3.89 19.09
N ASN A 242 -13.75 -4.14 18.19
CA ASN A 242 -13.47 -5.48 17.66
C ASN A 242 -12.74 -6.36 18.69
N LYS A 243 -12.07 -5.71 19.64
CA LYS A 243 -11.27 -6.27 20.73
C LYS A 243 -11.46 -5.40 21.97
N TRP A 244 -11.12 -5.93 23.14
CA TRP A 244 -11.22 -5.19 24.38
C TRP A 244 -10.18 -4.06 24.42
N PRO A 245 -10.58 -2.82 24.74
CA PRO A 245 -9.65 -1.71 24.90
C PRO A 245 -8.90 -1.87 26.22
N ILE A 246 -7.70 -2.44 26.14
CA ILE A 246 -6.90 -2.85 27.30
C ILE A 246 -6.68 -1.70 28.30
N ASN A 247 -6.44 -0.49 27.80
CA ASN A 247 -6.24 0.72 28.61
C ASN A 247 -7.47 1.16 29.43
N LEU A 248 -8.66 0.60 29.15
CA LEU A 248 -9.88 0.85 29.93
C LEU A 248 -10.16 -0.25 30.96
N LEU A 249 -9.40 -1.35 30.95
CA LEU A 249 -9.51 -2.44 31.92
C LEU A 249 -8.73 -2.12 33.19
N VAL A 250 -9.18 -1.06 33.86
CA VAL A 250 -8.72 -0.66 35.20
C VAL A 250 -9.34 -1.56 36.25
N LYS A 251 -8.61 -1.81 37.34
CA LYS A 251 -9.02 -2.70 38.43
C LYS A 251 -10.45 -2.44 38.93
N GLY A 252 -11.25 -3.51 38.98
CA GLY A 252 -12.63 -3.51 39.45
C GLY A 252 -13.45 -4.62 38.80
N ASP A 253 -14.64 -4.87 39.34
CA ASP A 253 -15.48 -6.04 39.03
C ASP A 253 -15.66 -6.32 37.53
N ILE A 254 -15.87 -5.26 36.73
CA ILE A 254 -16.02 -5.39 35.27
C ILE A 254 -14.73 -5.88 34.60
N ALA A 255 -13.59 -5.27 34.93
CA ALA A 255 -12.31 -5.66 34.35
C ALA A 255 -11.90 -7.05 34.82
N ASP A 256 -12.14 -7.37 36.10
CA ASP A 256 -11.87 -8.69 36.67
C ASP A 256 -12.66 -9.78 35.95
N GLN A 257 -13.95 -9.55 35.68
CA GLN A 257 -14.79 -10.49 34.93
C GLN A 257 -14.29 -10.67 33.49
N ILE A 258 -13.93 -9.60 32.80
CA ILE A 258 -13.41 -9.67 31.43
C ILE A 258 -12.08 -10.43 31.39
N TRP A 259 -11.17 -10.14 32.32
CA TRP A 259 -9.92 -10.86 32.45
C TRP A 259 -10.13 -12.34 32.73
N GLU A 260 -10.99 -12.69 33.69
CA GLU A 260 -11.34 -14.08 33.98
C GLU A 260 -11.87 -14.80 32.74
N ASN A 261 -12.81 -14.18 32.02
CA ASN A 261 -13.38 -14.75 30.81
C ASN A 261 -12.32 -15.00 29.73
N ILE A 262 -11.44 -14.01 29.48
CA ILE A 262 -10.33 -14.14 28.52
C ILE A 262 -9.39 -15.27 28.94
N LEU A 263 -8.96 -15.30 30.21
CA LEU A 263 -8.00 -16.28 30.70
C LEU A 263 -8.56 -17.71 30.69
N ASN A 264 -9.86 -17.86 30.90
CA ASN A 264 -10.57 -19.13 30.77
C ASN A 264 -10.68 -19.57 29.31
N VAL A 265 -11.01 -18.67 28.38
CA VAL A 265 -11.10 -18.97 26.94
C VAL A 265 -9.75 -19.40 26.36
N ILE A 266 -8.65 -18.73 26.74
CA ILE A 266 -7.31 -19.13 26.27
C ILE A 266 -6.81 -20.42 26.95
N GLY A 267 -7.48 -20.87 28.01
CA GLY A 267 -7.13 -22.07 28.76
C GLY A 267 -5.92 -21.89 29.68
N LEU A 268 -5.71 -20.68 30.23
CA LEU A 268 -4.62 -20.43 31.17
C LEU A 268 -4.95 -21.08 32.53
N PRO A 269 -4.09 -21.96 33.06
CA PRO A 269 -4.30 -22.56 34.38
C PRO A 269 -4.43 -21.50 35.47
N MET A 270 -5.35 -21.73 36.43
CA MET A 270 -5.70 -20.79 37.49
C MET A 270 -4.49 -20.29 38.31
N GLU A 271 -3.45 -21.13 38.46
CA GLU A 271 -2.21 -20.78 39.15
C GLU A 271 -1.43 -19.62 38.52
N TYR A 272 -1.65 -19.32 37.23
CA TYR A 272 -1.00 -18.20 36.54
C TYR A 272 -1.90 -16.98 36.37
N GLN A 273 -3.21 -17.12 36.60
CA GLN A 273 -4.16 -16.05 36.29
C GLN A 273 -3.98 -14.83 37.21
N GLU A 274 -3.85 -15.05 38.53
CA GLU A 274 -3.63 -13.98 39.52
C GLU A 274 -2.36 -13.18 39.22
N GLU A 275 -1.25 -13.85 38.88
CA GLU A 275 0.01 -13.17 38.51
C GLU A 275 -0.14 -12.26 37.28
N VAL A 276 -0.85 -12.72 36.25
CA VAL A 276 -1.06 -11.95 35.02
C VAL A 276 -1.94 -10.73 35.27
N VAL A 277 -3.05 -10.90 36.00
CA VAL A 277 -4.02 -9.82 36.25
C VAL A 277 -3.47 -8.78 37.23
N ASP A 278 -2.90 -9.23 38.36
CA ASP A 278 -2.30 -8.32 39.34
C ASP A 278 -1.17 -7.49 38.70
N SER A 279 -0.29 -8.14 37.92
CA SER A 279 0.82 -7.44 37.25
C SER A 279 0.35 -6.50 36.16
N TRP A 280 -0.78 -6.78 35.49
CA TRP A 280 -1.40 -5.83 34.56
C TRP A 280 -1.88 -4.57 35.28
N TYR A 281 -2.53 -4.72 36.45
CA TYR A 281 -3.02 -3.58 37.20
C TYR A 281 -1.89 -2.67 37.68
N ASP A 282 -0.82 -3.23 38.25
CA ASP A 282 0.37 -2.45 38.65
C ASP A 282 1.09 -1.82 37.43
N TRP A 283 1.02 -2.46 36.26
CA TRP A 283 1.60 -1.87 35.04
C TRP A 283 0.84 -0.63 34.57
N LEU A 284 -0.49 -0.63 34.75
CA LEU A 284 -1.39 0.40 34.25
C LEU A 284 -1.59 1.56 35.23
N ASP A 285 -1.70 1.27 36.52
CA ASP A 285 -2.06 2.28 37.51
C ASP A 285 -0.95 3.30 37.76
N ALA A 286 -1.28 4.43 38.37
CA ALA A 286 -0.32 5.53 38.52
C ALA A 286 0.54 5.40 39.78
N ASP A 287 0.22 4.46 40.67
CA ASP A 287 0.83 4.39 41.98
C ASP A 287 2.06 3.46 41.97
N SER A 288 2.43 2.91 43.12
CA SER A 288 3.61 2.02 43.22
C SER A 288 3.34 0.93 44.25
N THR A 289 2.06 0.63 44.46
CA THR A 289 1.56 -0.29 45.48
C THR A 289 1.29 -1.62 44.79
N ILE A 290 2.06 -2.64 45.17
CA ILE A 290 1.88 -3.97 44.63
C ILE A 290 0.43 -4.45 44.83
N THR A 291 -0.25 -4.77 43.74
CA THR A 291 -1.58 -5.35 43.74
C THR A 291 -1.56 -6.82 44.15
N GLY A 292 -2.50 -7.18 45.00
CA GLY A 292 -2.77 -8.57 45.36
C GLY A 292 -1.57 -9.23 46.03
N ARG A 293 -1.25 -10.44 45.61
CA ARG A 293 -0.09 -11.20 46.11
C ARG A 293 0.99 -11.39 45.06
N SER A 294 0.63 -11.18 43.79
CA SER A 294 1.44 -11.56 42.65
C SER A 294 1.75 -10.39 41.71
N GLY A 295 1.35 -9.17 42.08
CA GLY A 295 1.66 -7.94 41.35
C GLY A 295 3.17 -7.66 41.24
N ALA A 296 3.50 -6.65 40.44
CA ALA A 296 4.87 -6.27 40.14
C ALA A 296 4.99 -4.78 39.86
N GLU A 297 5.88 -4.16 40.63
CA GLU A 297 6.19 -2.74 40.59
C GLU A 297 7.68 -2.52 40.31
N ASP A 298 8.15 -1.28 40.47
CA ASP A 298 9.55 -0.87 40.31
C ASP A 298 10.56 -1.86 40.95
N GLU A 299 10.29 -2.38 42.15
CA GLU A 299 11.21 -3.33 42.82
C GLU A 299 11.47 -4.57 41.97
N TYR A 300 10.42 -5.17 41.40
CA TYR A 300 10.54 -6.35 40.53
C TYR A 300 11.30 -6.02 39.24
N TYR A 301 10.92 -4.95 38.55
CA TYR A 301 11.50 -4.63 37.23
C TYR A 301 12.93 -4.11 37.31
N ASN A 302 13.33 -3.51 38.44
CA ASN A 302 14.72 -3.09 38.67
C ASN A 302 15.68 -4.27 38.95
N ASP A 303 15.15 -5.40 39.45
CA ASP A 303 15.93 -6.59 39.78
C ASP A 303 16.15 -7.55 38.58
N LEU A 304 15.56 -7.27 37.43
CA LEU A 304 15.75 -8.05 36.21
C LEU A 304 17.19 -7.94 35.67
N ASP A 305 17.67 -8.97 34.97
CA ASP A 305 18.97 -8.96 34.27
C ASP A 305 19.18 -7.72 33.38
N LYS A 306 18.07 -7.25 32.78
CA LYS A 306 17.99 -6.00 32.03
C LYS A 306 16.88 -5.15 32.65
N PRO A 307 17.22 -4.28 33.60
CA PRO A 307 16.24 -3.45 34.29
C PRO A 307 15.50 -2.52 33.32
N TYR A 308 14.22 -2.32 33.56
CA TYR A 308 13.41 -1.27 32.95
C TYR A 308 12.40 -0.75 33.96
N LYS A 309 11.79 0.39 33.66
CA LYS A 309 10.77 0.98 34.53
C LYS A 309 9.40 0.44 34.17
N VAL A 310 8.57 0.28 35.20
CA VAL A 310 7.13 0.11 35.03
C VAL A 310 6.55 1.34 34.32
N ARG A 311 5.45 1.16 33.58
CA ARG A 311 4.86 2.23 32.76
C ARG A 311 4.15 3.27 33.61
N ASN A 312 3.34 2.81 34.55
CA ASN A 312 2.40 3.56 35.36
C ASN A 312 1.45 4.42 34.52
N GLY A 313 0.85 3.79 33.52
CA GLY A 313 -0.09 4.46 32.62
C GLY A 313 -0.49 3.64 31.40
N PRO A 314 -1.24 4.25 30.46
CA PRO A 314 -1.74 3.55 29.29
C PRO A 314 -0.60 3.08 28.37
N ILE A 315 -0.76 1.86 27.85
CA ILE A 315 0.18 1.28 26.89
C ILE A 315 -0.07 1.85 25.49
N SER A 316 1.01 2.00 24.73
CA SER A 316 0.97 2.55 23.35
C SER A 316 1.00 1.47 22.27
N SER A 317 1.15 0.21 22.69
CA SER A 317 1.10 -0.96 21.83
C SER A 317 0.73 -2.19 22.66
N VAL A 318 -0.09 -3.07 22.10
CA VAL A 318 -0.42 -4.38 22.70
C VAL A 318 0.83 -5.23 22.95
N ALA A 319 1.89 -5.06 22.16
CA ALA A 319 3.17 -5.78 22.35
C ALA A 319 3.83 -5.47 23.70
N GLU A 320 3.48 -4.36 24.35
CA GLU A 320 3.99 -4.01 25.67
C GLU A 320 3.58 -5.02 26.75
N LEU A 321 2.49 -5.77 26.55
CA LEU A 321 2.09 -6.86 27.44
C LEU A 321 3.19 -7.93 27.60
N GLU A 322 4.08 -8.11 26.61
CA GLU A 322 5.23 -9.03 26.72
C GLU A 322 6.25 -8.59 27.78
N MET A 323 6.19 -7.34 28.26
CA MET A 323 7.09 -6.82 29.30
C MET A 323 6.54 -7.01 30.72
N ILE A 324 5.28 -7.40 30.86
CA ILE A 324 4.61 -7.51 32.15
C ILE A 324 4.98 -8.85 32.80
N ARG A 325 5.23 -8.85 34.12
CA ARG A 325 5.46 -10.07 34.88
C ARG A 325 4.35 -11.11 34.63
N GLY A 326 4.72 -12.38 34.62
CA GLY A 326 3.79 -13.47 34.34
C GLY A 326 3.65 -13.75 32.85
N ILE A 327 3.45 -12.72 32.03
CA ILE A 327 3.39 -12.81 30.55
C ILE A 327 4.80 -12.92 29.96
N ARG A 328 5.73 -12.04 30.37
CA ARG A 328 7.12 -12.02 29.91
C ARG A 328 7.82 -13.36 30.08
N ASP A 329 7.57 -14.01 31.21
CA ASP A 329 8.20 -15.26 31.59
C ASP A 329 7.59 -16.46 30.81
N ARG A 330 6.42 -16.26 30.19
CA ARG A 330 5.65 -17.28 29.47
C ARG A 330 5.10 -16.73 28.15
N PRO A 331 5.93 -16.60 27.10
CA PRO A 331 5.54 -15.98 25.82
C PRO A 331 4.31 -16.61 25.14
N ALA A 332 4.02 -17.88 25.44
CA ALA A 332 2.82 -18.57 24.96
C ALA A 332 1.51 -17.91 25.42
N ILE A 333 1.51 -17.21 26.56
CA ILE A 333 0.34 -16.44 27.04
C ILE A 333 0.04 -15.30 26.06
N PHE A 334 1.06 -14.58 25.61
CA PHE A 334 0.88 -13.46 24.69
C PHE A 334 0.63 -13.90 23.25
N SER A 335 1.42 -14.86 22.75
CA SER A 335 1.44 -15.23 21.33
C SER A 335 0.59 -16.46 20.97
N GLY A 336 0.16 -17.25 21.95
CA GLY A 336 -0.37 -18.60 21.75
C GLY A 336 0.75 -19.63 21.67
N GLY A 337 0.43 -20.92 21.88
CA GLY A 337 1.39 -22.01 21.78
C GLY A 337 1.37 -22.96 22.99
N VAL A 338 2.51 -23.58 23.27
CA VAL A 338 2.67 -24.50 24.41
C VAL A 338 3.24 -23.73 25.59
N LEU A 339 2.54 -23.75 26.72
CA LEU A 339 2.92 -23.03 27.94
C LEU A 339 4.15 -23.66 28.63
N ASN A 340 4.21 -24.98 28.65
CA ASN A 340 5.25 -25.81 29.27
C ASN A 340 6.02 -26.63 28.21
N PRO A 341 6.82 -25.97 27.34
CA PRO A 341 7.50 -26.65 26.24
C PRO A 341 8.52 -27.72 26.69
N GLU A 342 9.00 -27.63 27.93
CA GLU A 342 9.89 -28.61 28.56
C GLU A 342 9.21 -29.95 28.86
N GLU A 343 7.87 -29.98 28.93
CA GLU A 343 7.12 -31.22 29.14
C GLU A 343 7.22 -32.13 27.90
N LYS A 344 7.81 -33.32 28.10
CA LYS A 344 8.05 -34.30 27.03
C LYS A 344 6.78 -35.00 26.59
N ASN A 345 5.84 -35.20 27.51
CA ASN A 345 4.56 -35.81 27.20
C ASN A 345 3.63 -34.79 26.54
N LYS A 346 3.45 -34.93 25.21
CA LYS A 346 2.55 -34.06 24.43
C LYS A 346 1.11 -33.96 24.97
N LYS A 347 0.63 -34.96 25.72
CA LYS A 347 -0.70 -34.92 26.33
C LYS A 347 -0.77 -34.11 27.63
N ALA A 348 0.37 -33.93 28.31
CA ALA A 348 0.49 -33.10 29.50
C ALA A 348 0.90 -31.66 29.17
N GLN A 349 1.18 -31.36 27.89
CA GLN A 349 1.43 -30.01 27.43
C GLN A 349 0.15 -29.18 27.50
N VAL A 350 0.20 -28.07 28.22
CA VAL A 350 -0.85 -27.06 28.27
C VAL A 350 -0.72 -26.20 27.01
N ARG A 351 -1.80 -26.12 26.24
CA ARG A 351 -1.84 -25.38 24.97
C ARG A 351 -2.76 -24.17 25.10
N ILE A 352 -2.17 -23.00 24.86
CA ILE A 352 -2.87 -21.75 24.67
C ILE A 352 -3.25 -21.67 23.20
N GLN A 353 -4.55 -21.73 22.88
CA GLN A 353 -5.03 -21.69 21.50
C GLN A 353 -4.80 -20.30 20.90
N PHE A 354 -5.33 -19.28 21.56
CA PHE A 354 -5.20 -17.87 21.19
C PHE A 354 -4.38 -17.17 22.26
N GLY A 355 -3.34 -16.42 21.87
CA GLY A 355 -2.63 -15.57 22.81
C GLY A 355 -3.38 -14.25 23.07
N LEU A 356 -3.03 -13.55 24.16
CA LEU A 356 -3.69 -12.30 24.57
C LEU A 356 -3.77 -11.23 23.47
N LYS A 357 -2.82 -11.21 22.51
CA LYS A 357 -2.84 -10.29 21.37
C LYS A 357 -4.10 -10.40 20.47
N ALA A 358 -4.81 -11.53 20.55
CA ALA A 358 -6.05 -11.74 19.81
C ALA A 358 -7.22 -10.94 20.43
N PHE A 359 -7.18 -10.68 21.73
CA PHE A 359 -8.32 -10.15 22.50
C PHE A 359 -8.26 -8.66 22.76
N PHE A 360 -7.07 -8.05 22.66
CA PHE A 360 -6.84 -6.67 23.06
C PHE A 360 -6.49 -5.73 21.92
N ASP A 361 -6.96 -4.50 22.04
CA ASP A 361 -6.50 -3.33 21.30
C ASP A 361 -6.23 -2.19 22.29
N ILE A 362 -5.47 -1.18 21.85
CA ILE A 362 -5.20 0.05 22.61
C ILE A 362 -6.25 1.13 22.37
N TYR A 363 -7.08 0.97 21.33
CA TYR A 363 -8.10 1.95 20.94
C TYR A 363 -9.48 1.60 21.51
N GLY A 364 -10.17 2.60 22.06
CA GLY A 364 -11.56 2.51 22.51
C GLY A 364 -11.92 3.62 23.48
N GLU A 365 -13.21 3.94 23.57
CA GLU A 365 -13.76 4.90 24.56
C GLU A 365 -14.69 4.23 25.57
N THR A 366 -15.14 3.01 25.28
CA THR A 366 -16.06 2.25 26.12
C THR A 366 -15.59 0.80 26.19
N VAL A 367 -15.90 0.12 27.30
CA VAL A 367 -15.62 -1.30 27.49
C VAL A 367 -16.75 -2.10 26.82
N LYS A 368 -16.81 -2.03 25.49
CA LYS A 368 -17.83 -2.67 24.66
C LYS A 368 -17.22 -3.35 23.45
N ILE A 369 -17.85 -4.44 23.02
CA ILE A 369 -17.51 -5.22 21.85
C ILE A 369 -18.59 -5.05 20.78
N ASN A 370 -18.17 -4.74 19.55
CA ASN A 370 -19.06 -4.59 18.42
C ASN A 370 -19.50 -5.97 17.94
N VAL A 371 -20.73 -6.34 18.26
CA VAL A 371 -21.32 -7.65 17.91
C VAL A 371 -21.34 -7.91 16.40
N ASN A 372 -21.31 -6.85 15.59
CA ASN A 372 -21.38 -6.94 14.13
C ASN A 372 -20.02 -7.24 13.47
N SER A 373 -18.90 -7.04 14.17
CA SER A 373 -17.54 -7.19 13.61
C SER A 373 -16.57 -8.00 14.46
N ALA A 374 -16.83 -8.17 15.75
CA ALA A 374 -15.95 -8.91 16.65
C ALA A 374 -15.77 -10.36 16.18
N GLU A 375 -14.55 -10.88 16.35
CA GLU A 375 -14.22 -12.28 16.05
C GLU A 375 -14.81 -13.25 17.08
N LEU A 376 -14.89 -14.53 16.71
CA LEU A 376 -15.48 -15.57 17.54
C LEU A 376 -14.83 -15.65 18.93
N GLU A 377 -13.50 -15.64 18.99
CA GLU A 377 -12.77 -15.71 20.24
C GLU A 377 -13.05 -14.51 21.15
N VAL A 378 -13.27 -13.31 20.59
CA VAL A 378 -13.59 -12.12 21.39
C VAL A 378 -15.02 -12.21 21.91
N LEU A 379 -15.98 -12.65 21.08
CA LEU A 379 -17.37 -12.86 21.52
C LEU A 379 -17.46 -13.88 22.67
N LEU A 380 -16.64 -14.93 22.64
CA LEU A 380 -16.55 -15.93 23.71
C LEU A 380 -16.04 -15.40 25.05
N THR A 381 -15.62 -14.13 25.12
CA THR A 381 -15.16 -13.49 26.36
C THR A 381 -16.13 -12.45 26.91
N VAL A 382 -17.19 -12.14 26.15
CA VAL A 382 -18.22 -11.18 26.58
C VAL A 382 -19.04 -11.79 27.71
N PRO A 383 -19.15 -11.13 28.88
CA PRO A 383 -20.00 -11.62 29.98
C PRO A 383 -21.43 -11.92 29.51
N GLY A 384 -21.95 -13.09 29.83
CA GLY A 384 -23.24 -13.59 29.38
C GLY A 384 -23.21 -14.33 28.04
N ILE A 385 -22.12 -14.25 27.28
CA ILE A 385 -21.84 -15.10 26.10
C ILE A 385 -20.65 -16.04 26.40
N ASP A 386 -19.92 -15.78 27.48
CA ASP A 386 -18.64 -16.38 27.80
C ASP A 386 -18.68 -17.91 27.83
N GLY A 387 -17.75 -18.53 27.11
CA GLY A 387 -17.68 -19.98 26.95
C GLY A 387 -18.81 -20.63 26.13
N ASP A 388 -19.89 -19.90 25.76
CA ASP A 388 -20.99 -20.43 24.95
C ASP A 388 -20.69 -20.28 23.44
N SER A 389 -19.94 -21.26 22.93
CA SER A 389 -19.65 -21.35 21.49
C SER A 389 -20.88 -21.53 20.62
N LEU A 390 -22.00 -22.06 21.13
CA LEU A 390 -23.22 -22.21 20.34
C LEU A 390 -23.88 -20.84 20.14
N LEU A 391 -24.00 -20.06 21.21
CA LEU A 391 -24.53 -18.71 21.16
C LEU A 391 -23.66 -17.78 20.31
N ALA A 392 -22.34 -17.79 20.53
CA ALA A 392 -21.41 -16.95 19.76
C ALA A 392 -21.45 -17.27 18.26
N ASN A 393 -21.50 -18.55 17.87
CA ASN A 393 -21.66 -18.94 16.47
C ASN A 393 -23.05 -18.57 15.92
N ALA A 394 -24.12 -18.69 16.70
CA ALA A 394 -25.46 -18.26 16.28
C ALA A 394 -25.50 -16.76 15.97
N ILE A 395 -24.82 -15.93 16.78
CA ILE A 395 -24.67 -14.50 16.54
C ILE A 395 -23.91 -14.23 15.22
N ILE A 396 -22.79 -14.94 14.99
CA ILE A 396 -21.99 -14.79 13.77
C ILE A 396 -22.77 -15.22 12.52
N GLU A 397 -23.49 -16.34 12.58
CA GLU A 397 -24.26 -16.84 11.45
C GLU A 397 -25.46 -15.93 11.16
N GLU A 398 -26.13 -15.40 12.19
CA GLU A 398 -27.24 -14.47 12.01
C GLU A 398 -26.78 -13.13 11.44
N ARG A 399 -25.66 -12.53 11.89
CA ARG A 399 -25.14 -11.28 11.27
C ARG A 399 -24.67 -11.47 9.82
N ARG A 400 -24.35 -12.70 9.39
CA ARG A 400 -23.95 -13.04 8.02
C ARG A 400 -25.12 -13.32 7.10
N THR A 401 -26.14 -14.01 7.61
CA THR A 401 -27.26 -14.52 6.79
C THR A 401 -28.52 -13.69 6.94
N GLY A 402 -28.71 -13.06 8.09
CA GLY A 402 -29.94 -12.37 8.48
C GLY A 402 -31.17 -13.26 8.35
N ALA A 403 -31.03 -14.55 8.67
CA ALA A 403 -32.04 -15.58 8.44
C ALA A 403 -33.30 -15.35 9.27
N ASN A 404 -33.17 -14.78 10.46
CA ASN A 404 -34.27 -14.52 11.39
C ASN A 404 -34.76 -13.07 11.34
N ARG A 405 -34.40 -12.30 10.30
CA ARG A 405 -34.86 -10.93 10.14
C ARG A 405 -36.36 -10.88 9.88
N THR A 406 -37.06 -10.04 10.65
CA THR A 406 -38.45 -9.66 10.40
C THR A 406 -38.51 -8.52 9.40
N THR A 407 -38.59 -8.84 8.11
CA THR A 407 -38.59 -7.84 7.04
C THR A 407 -40.00 -7.36 6.75
N SER A 408 -40.24 -6.04 6.89
CA SER A 408 -41.47 -5.40 6.43
C SER A 408 -41.27 -4.82 5.02
N GLY A 409 -41.17 -5.70 4.01
CA GLY A 409 -40.93 -5.28 2.61
C GLY A 409 -39.84 -6.12 1.92
N ASP A 410 -39.14 -5.52 0.95
CA ASP A 410 -38.04 -6.18 0.23
C ASP A 410 -36.85 -6.46 1.16
N ALA A 411 -36.74 -7.71 1.59
CA ALA A 411 -35.70 -8.23 2.48
C ALA A 411 -34.25 -8.03 1.99
N SER A 412 -34.07 -7.76 0.69
CA SER A 412 -32.78 -7.48 0.07
C SER A 412 -32.27 -6.07 0.33
N ALA A 413 -33.13 -5.14 0.75
CA ALA A 413 -32.79 -3.73 0.93
C ALA A 413 -32.54 -3.32 2.41
N GLU A 414 -32.62 -4.26 3.35
CA GLU A 414 -32.34 -3.99 4.76
C GLU A 414 -30.96 -4.51 5.16
N SER A 415 -30.24 -3.77 6.01
CA SER A 415 -28.95 -4.20 6.56
C SER A 415 -29.09 -5.54 7.29
N LEU A 416 -28.11 -6.42 7.11
CA LEU A 416 -28.03 -7.71 7.81
C LEU A 416 -27.66 -7.53 9.29
N LEU A 417 -27.12 -6.36 9.64
CA LEU A 417 -26.57 -6.10 10.98
C LEU A 417 -27.64 -5.97 12.05
N PHE A 418 -27.19 -6.24 13.27
CA PHE A 418 -27.95 -5.90 14.46
C PHE A 418 -27.92 -4.39 14.67
N LYS A 419 -29.09 -3.80 14.77
CA LYS A 419 -29.26 -2.34 14.97
C LYS A 419 -29.05 -1.95 16.42
N ASP A 420 -29.56 -2.77 17.33
CA ASP A 420 -29.57 -2.55 18.77
C ASP A 420 -29.80 -3.88 19.52
N TRP A 421 -29.86 -3.78 20.85
CA TRP A 421 -30.11 -4.90 21.74
C TRP A 421 -31.43 -5.63 21.46
N ASN A 422 -32.51 -4.89 21.20
CA ASN A 422 -33.81 -5.49 20.98
C ASN A 422 -33.83 -6.28 19.66
N ASP A 423 -33.19 -5.75 18.62
CA ASP A 423 -33.03 -6.41 17.33
C ASP A 423 -32.18 -7.70 17.45
N LEU A 424 -31.05 -7.65 18.15
CA LEU A 424 -30.24 -8.82 18.45
C LEU A 424 -31.06 -9.89 19.21
N ASN A 425 -31.68 -9.50 20.32
CA ASN A 425 -32.39 -10.43 21.18
C ASN A 425 -33.63 -11.06 20.51
N THR A 426 -34.23 -10.37 19.54
CA THR A 426 -35.35 -10.91 18.75
C THR A 426 -34.88 -11.91 17.70
N ARG A 427 -33.72 -11.68 17.09
CA ARG A 427 -33.20 -12.52 15.98
C ARG A 427 -32.48 -13.78 16.47
N ILE A 428 -31.91 -13.78 17.67
CA ILE A 428 -31.21 -14.95 18.22
C ILE A 428 -32.23 -15.90 18.89
N PRO A 429 -32.36 -17.15 18.42
CA PRO A 429 -33.27 -18.11 19.04
C PRO A 429 -32.90 -18.37 20.50
N GLY A 430 -33.87 -18.20 21.41
CA GLY A 430 -33.62 -18.32 22.86
C GLY A 430 -33.14 -17.02 23.53
N GLY A 431 -32.86 -15.98 22.75
CA GLY A 431 -32.37 -14.69 23.24
C GLY A 431 -30.90 -14.72 23.64
N VAL A 432 -30.37 -13.53 23.94
CA VAL A 432 -29.04 -13.34 24.52
C VAL A 432 -29.21 -13.00 26.01
N PRO A 433 -28.43 -13.59 26.94
CA PRO A 433 -28.49 -13.23 28.34
C PRO A 433 -28.31 -11.73 28.57
N SER A 434 -29.19 -11.11 29.36
CA SER A 434 -29.22 -9.64 29.58
C SER A 434 -27.93 -9.08 30.18
N GLU A 435 -27.12 -9.93 30.81
CA GLU A 435 -25.79 -9.58 31.29
C GLU A 435 -24.85 -9.11 30.16
N ALA A 436 -25.07 -9.56 28.92
CA ALA A 436 -24.25 -9.15 27.77
C ALA A 436 -24.55 -7.73 27.29
N GLU A 437 -25.78 -7.23 27.48
CA GLU A 437 -26.24 -5.91 26.99
C GLU A 437 -25.26 -4.74 27.27
N PRO A 438 -24.74 -4.53 28.50
CA PRO A 438 -23.81 -3.44 28.79
C PRO A 438 -22.48 -3.55 28.03
N PHE A 439 -22.11 -4.74 27.58
CA PHE A 439 -20.84 -5.02 26.91
C PHE A 439 -20.92 -5.01 25.39
N LEU A 440 -22.10 -4.80 24.81
CA LEU A 440 -22.28 -4.84 23.36
C LEU A 440 -22.41 -3.44 22.74
N ALA A 441 -21.80 -3.32 21.56
CA ALA A 441 -21.94 -2.23 20.62
C ALA A 441 -22.45 -2.78 19.27
N TYR A 442 -23.09 -1.92 18.48
CA TYR A 442 -23.77 -2.30 17.23
C TYR A 442 -23.20 -1.57 16.00
N ALA A 443 -22.20 -0.71 16.20
CA ALA A 443 -21.56 0.05 15.14
C ALA A 443 -20.13 0.41 15.56
N PRO A 444 -19.23 0.67 14.57
CA PRO A 444 -17.93 1.29 14.84
C PRO A 444 -18.09 2.55 15.68
N GLN A 445 -17.23 2.76 16.68
CA GLN A 445 -17.43 3.85 17.63
C GLN A 445 -16.74 5.14 17.14
N LYS A 446 -15.43 5.09 16.89
CA LYS A 446 -14.58 6.26 16.71
C LYS A 446 -13.30 6.00 15.89
N TYR A 447 -12.60 4.90 16.14
CA TYR A 447 -11.28 4.59 15.62
C TYR A 447 -11.33 3.63 14.44
N PHE A 448 -10.57 3.94 13.39
CA PHE A 448 -10.47 3.14 12.18
C PHE A 448 -9.01 2.94 11.79
N GLU A 449 -8.62 1.71 11.47
CA GLU A 449 -7.36 1.42 10.79
C GLU A 449 -7.59 1.48 9.29
N ILE A 450 -6.68 2.15 8.60
CA ILE A 450 -6.70 2.35 7.15
C ILE A 450 -5.39 1.80 6.60
N ALA A 451 -5.47 0.87 5.65
CA ALA A 451 -4.36 0.39 4.87
C ALA A 451 -4.60 0.72 3.40
N VAL A 452 -3.75 1.55 2.82
CA VAL A 452 -3.77 1.90 1.39
C VAL A 452 -2.53 1.33 0.73
N THR A 453 -2.72 0.59 -0.35
CA THR A 453 -1.62 0.04 -1.15
C THR A 453 -1.75 0.50 -2.59
N GLY A 454 -0.77 1.27 -3.08
CA GLY A 454 -0.65 1.63 -4.48
C GLY A 454 0.35 0.71 -5.17
N GLU A 455 0.02 0.21 -6.36
CA GLU A 455 0.90 -0.63 -7.17
C GLU A 455 0.97 -0.12 -8.60
N ALA A 456 2.18 0.09 -9.12
CA ALA A 456 2.41 0.40 -10.53
C ALA A 456 3.80 -0.10 -10.98
N GLY A 457 3.87 -0.74 -12.15
CA GLY A 457 5.15 -1.12 -12.76
C GLY A 457 6.03 -2.04 -11.91
N GLY A 458 5.44 -2.85 -11.01
CA GLY A 458 6.17 -3.74 -10.09
C GLY A 458 6.69 -3.06 -8.83
N ILE A 459 6.37 -1.79 -8.60
CA ILE A 459 6.63 -1.06 -7.35
C ILE A 459 5.33 -1.00 -6.56
N SER A 460 5.39 -1.29 -5.27
CA SER A 460 4.29 -1.08 -4.33
C SER A 460 4.69 -0.07 -3.25
N HIS A 461 3.72 0.67 -2.74
CA HIS A 461 3.87 1.55 -1.58
C HIS A 461 2.63 1.36 -0.71
N GLN A 462 2.84 1.05 0.57
CA GLN A 462 1.77 0.84 1.54
C GLN A 462 1.80 1.91 2.61
N ILE A 463 0.64 2.52 2.85
CA ILE A 463 0.38 3.45 3.94
C ILE A 463 -0.55 2.76 4.94
N LYS A 464 -0.16 2.71 6.20
CA LYS A 464 -1.00 2.28 7.33
C LYS A 464 -1.23 3.45 8.26
N ALA A 465 -2.49 3.76 8.52
CA ALA A 465 -2.87 4.85 9.39
C ALA A 465 -3.97 4.43 10.36
N VAL A 466 -4.01 5.06 11.52
CA VAL A 466 -5.19 5.00 12.41
C VAL A 466 -5.79 6.38 12.45
N ALA A 467 -7.08 6.46 12.22
CA ALA A 467 -7.81 7.71 12.09
C ALA A 467 -9.12 7.69 12.86
N ILE A 468 -9.64 8.88 13.11
CA ILE A 468 -10.97 9.11 13.66
C ILE A 468 -11.72 10.11 12.80
N VAL A 469 -13.06 10.07 12.86
CA VAL A 469 -13.91 11.04 12.18
C VAL A 469 -14.38 12.09 13.18
N GLU A 470 -13.99 13.36 12.98
CA GLU A 470 -14.38 14.50 13.81
C GLU A 470 -15.13 15.53 12.95
N GLY A 471 -16.47 15.51 13.06
CA GLY A 471 -17.34 16.30 12.18
C GLY A 471 -17.20 15.84 10.73
N ASP A 472 -16.90 16.77 9.81
CA ASP A 472 -16.74 16.50 8.38
C ASP A 472 -15.27 16.26 7.98
N ARG A 473 -14.42 15.85 8.92
CA ARG A 473 -12.98 15.64 8.66
C ARG A 473 -12.47 14.36 9.29
N VAL A 474 -11.51 13.74 8.61
CA VAL A 474 -10.74 12.61 9.13
C VAL A 474 -9.47 13.15 9.80
N ARG A 475 -9.24 12.76 11.05
CA ARG A 475 -8.03 13.09 11.81
C ARG A 475 -7.18 11.85 12.01
N TYR A 476 -5.96 11.88 11.48
CA TYR A 476 -4.99 10.81 11.65
C TYR A 476 -4.30 10.89 13.03
N LEU A 477 -4.32 9.78 13.75
CA LEU A 477 -3.66 9.60 15.05
C LEU A 477 -2.29 8.94 14.87
N ARG A 478 -2.19 8.01 13.93
CA ARG A 478 -0.96 7.29 13.61
C ARG A 478 -0.83 7.20 12.10
N TRP A 479 0.40 7.31 11.62
CA TRP A 479 0.74 7.21 10.21
C TRP A 479 2.07 6.47 10.06
N ARG A 480 2.09 5.47 9.19
CA ARG A 480 3.27 4.69 8.84
C ARG A 480 3.27 4.44 7.35
N GLU A 481 4.40 4.72 6.72
CA GLU A 481 4.66 4.40 5.33
C GLU A 481 5.70 3.28 5.29
N ASP A 482 5.40 2.21 4.58
CA ASP A 482 6.41 1.19 4.29
C ASP A 482 7.27 1.71 3.12
N PRO A 483 8.62 1.73 3.27
CA PRO A 483 9.54 2.41 2.36
C PRO A 483 9.55 1.87 0.93
#